data_AF-A0AA96WMH1-F1
#
_entry.id   AF-A0AA96WMH1-F1
#
_cell.length_a   1.000
_cell.length_b   1.000
_cell.length_c   1.000
_cell.angle_alpha   90.00
_cell.angle_beta   90.00
_cell.angle_gamma   90.00
#
_symmetry.space_group_name_H-M   'P 1'
#
loop_
_entity.id
_entity.type
_entity.pdbx_description
1 polymer ?
#
loop_
_entity_poly.entity_id
_entity_poly.type
_entity_poly.pdbx_seq_one_letter_code
_entity_poly.pdbx_strand_id
1 'polypeptide(L)'
;MTTQIDSLTIKDFESRYGVTRSNIYNRIDGLKKKGYPMEPEKQNGKSVFNADQISLMDSLDSVLNHHRLIHSLTSRPYRKPVIRAGSSLAVS
;
A
#
# COMPACT_ATOMS: atom_id res chain seq x y z
N MET A 1 -8.15 19.31 -8.71
CA MET A 1 -9.55 19.17 -8.28
C MET A 1 -9.69 17.79 -7.68
N THR A 2 -9.79 17.69 -6.36
CA THR A 2 -10.07 16.43 -5.66
C THR A 2 -11.54 16.14 -5.82
N THR A 3 -11.89 15.26 -6.76
CA THR A 3 -13.23 14.70 -6.86
C THR A 3 -13.55 14.04 -5.53
N GLN A 4 -14.47 14.62 -4.78
CA GLN A 4 -15.10 13.95 -3.64
C GLN A 4 -15.92 12.82 -4.25
N ILE A 5 -15.41 11.60 -4.10
CA ILE A 5 -16.10 10.41 -4.57
C ILE A 5 -16.93 9.91 -3.40
N ASP A 6 -18.25 10.08 -3.49
CA ASP A 6 -19.17 9.68 -2.41
C ASP A 6 -19.25 8.17 -2.26
N SER A 7 -18.90 7.42 -3.32
CA SER A 7 -19.01 5.97 -3.31
C SER A 7 -18.14 5.27 -4.35
N LEU A 8 -17.58 4.10 -4.00
CA LEU A 8 -16.66 3.33 -4.86
C LEU A 8 -17.07 1.86 -4.97
N THR A 9 -16.80 1.25 -6.12
CA THR A 9 -16.91 -0.21 -6.29
C THR A 9 -15.57 -0.90 -6.04
N ILE A 10 -15.59 -2.24 -5.95
CA ILE A 10 -14.36 -3.05 -5.89
C ILE A 10 -13.41 -2.74 -7.06
N LYS A 11 -13.95 -2.55 -8.27
CA LYS A 11 -13.12 -2.28 -9.45
C LYS A 11 -12.41 -0.94 -9.34
N ASP A 12 -13.05 0.04 -8.73
CA ASP A 12 -12.45 1.35 -8.51
C ASP A 12 -11.34 1.29 -7.46
N PHE A 13 -11.49 0.46 -6.42
CA PHE A 13 -10.41 0.19 -5.47
C PHE A 13 -9.19 -0.48 -6.12
N GLU A 14 -9.40 -1.42 -7.04
CA GLU A 14 -8.29 -2.03 -7.80
C GLU A 14 -7.51 -0.95 -8.57
N SER A 15 -8.22 -0.06 -9.26
CA SER A 15 -7.60 1.03 -10.00
C SER A 15 -6.93 2.07 -9.09
N ARG A 16 -7.53 2.38 -7.94
CA ARG A 16 -7.05 3.42 -7.01
C ARG A 16 -5.77 2.99 -6.28
N TYR A 17 -5.70 1.73 -5.85
CA TYR A 17 -4.56 1.22 -5.08
C TYR A 17 -3.54 0.44 -5.94
N GLY A 18 -3.85 0.16 -7.21
CA GLY A 18 -2.95 -0.56 -8.10
C GLY A 18 -2.69 -2.00 -7.67
N VAL A 19 -3.68 -2.65 -7.03
CA VAL A 19 -3.59 -4.04 -6.56
C VAL A 19 -4.71 -4.90 -7.13
N THR A 20 -4.51 -6.21 -7.13
CA THR A 20 -5.49 -7.16 -7.65
C THR A 20 -6.74 -7.23 -6.77
N ARG A 21 -7.87 -7.61 -7.38
CA ARG A 21 -9.14 -7.83 -6.70
C ARG A 21 -9.07 -8.69 -5.43
N SER A 22 -8.28 -9.77 -5.45
CA SER A 22 -8.10 -10.65 -4.28
C SER A 22 -7.45 -9.91 -3.11
N ASN A 23 -6.53 -8.99 -3.38
CA ASN A 23 -5.92 -8.14 -2.35
C ASN A 23 -6.96 -7.21 -1.72
N ILE A 24 -7.84 -6.61 -2.54
CA ILE A 24 -8.95 -5.78 -2.06
C ILE A 24 -9.86 -6.57 -1.11
N TYR A 25 -10.27 -7.79 -1.50
CA TYR A 25 -11.10 -8.62 -0.62
C TYR A 25 -10.40 -9.01 0.67
N ASN A 26 -9.10 -9.35 0.62
CA ASN A 26 -8.33 -9.66 1.83
C ASN A 26 -8.25 -8.47 2.80
N ARG A 27 -8.08 -7.25 2.27
CA ARG A 27 -8.09 -6.02 3.09
C ARG A 27 -9.44 -5.79 3.75
N ILE A 28 -10.51 -5.91 2.98
CA ILE A 28 -11.90 -5.79 3.48
C ILE A 28 -12.17 -6.81 4.57
N ASP A 29 -11.85 -8.09 4.33
CA ASP A 29 -12.04 -9.17 5.30
C ASP A 29 -11.20 -8.95 6.56
N GLY A 30 -9.96 -8.50 6.41
CA GLY A 30 -9.09 -8.11 7.53
C GLY A 30 -9.70 -7.01 8.39
N LEU A 31 -10.27 -5.97 7.77
CA LEU A 31 -10.96 -4.88 8.47
C LEU A 31 -12.25 -5.39 9.16
N LYS A 32 -13.04 -6.24 8.50
CA LYS A 32 -14.23 -6.88 9.11
C LYS A 32 -13.86 -7.68 10.36
N LYS A 33 -12.80 -8.48 10.28
CA LYS A 33 -12.28 -9.27 11.43
C LYS A 33 -11.79 -8.39 12.59
N LYS A 34 -11.44 -7.13 12.33
CA LYS A 34 -11.08 -6.14 13.35
C LYS A 34 -12.27 -5.34 13.88
N GLY A 35 -13.49 -5.63 13.41
CA GLY A 35 -14.72 -4.98 13.86
C GLY A 35 -15.10 -3.72 13.09
N TYR A 36 -14.43 -3.41 11.98
CA TYR A 36 -14.81 -2.26 11.15
C TYR A 36 -16.03 -2.60 10.26
N PRO A 37 -16.98 -1.66 10.09
CA PRO A 37 -18.21 -1.88 9.31
C PRO A 37 -17.93 -1.77 7.80
N MET A 38 -17.38 -2.83 7.22
CA MET A 38 -17.02 -2.91 5.79
C MET A 38 -18.02 -3.70 4.94
N GLU A 39 -19.29 -3.75 5.35
CA GLU A 39 -20.34 -4.34 4.51
C GLU A 39 -20.74 -3.35 3.41
N PRO A 40 -20.62 -3.73 2.12
CA PRO A 40 -20.98 -2.84 1.03
C PRO A 40 -22.50 -2.72 0.90
N GLU A 41 -22.94 -1.54 0.49
CA GLU A 41 -24.32 -1.31 0.10
C GLU A 41 -24.58 -1.87 -1.31
N LYS A 42 -25.83 -2.27 -1.57
CA LYS A 42 -26.26 -2.63 -2.93
C LYS A 42 -26.89 -1.42 -3.60
N GLN A 43 -26.24 -0.89 -4.62
CA GLN A 43 -26.79 0.16 -5.48
C GLN A 43 -26.80 -0.32 -6.93
N ASN A 44 -27.97 -0.33 -7.57
CA ASN A 44 -28.17 -0.79 -8.95
C ASN A 44 -27.55 -2.18 -9.25
N GLY A 45 -27.68 -3.11 -8.31
CA GLY A 45 -27.14 -4.47 -8.43
C GLY A 45 -25.62 -4.58 -8.25
N LYS A 46 -24.93 -3.49 -7.90
CA LYS A 46 -23.49 -3.47 -7.62
C LYS A 46 -23.25 -3.25 -6.13
N SER A 47 -22.18 -3.87 -5.62
CA SER A 47 -21.65 -3.58 -4.29
C SER A 47 -20.85 -2.28 -4.32
N VAL A 48 -21.24 -1.34 -3.48
CA VAL A 48 -20.69 0.01 -3.41
C VAL A 48 -20.30 0.31 -1.96
N PHE A 49 -19.16 0.98 -1.77
CA PHE A 49 -18.60 1.38 -0.50
C PHE A 49 -18.73 2.88 -0.33
N ASN A 50 -19.15 3.33 0.85
CA ASN A 50 -19.35 4.74 1.15
C ASN A 50 -18.04 5.47 1.53
N ALA A 51 -18.12 6.78 1.73
CA ALA A 51 -16.97 7.62 2.05
C ALA A 51 -16.17 7.16 3.30
N ASP A 52 -16.85 6.68 4.35
CA ASP A 52 -16.19 6.22 5.58
C ASP A 52 -15.38 4.94 5.32
N GLN A 53 -15.97 3.99 4.61
CA GLN A 53 -15.32 2.74 4.21
C GLN A 53 -14.13 3.00 3.27
N ILE A 54 -14.26 3.96 2.36
CA ILE A 54 -13.18 4.40 1.48
C ILE A 54 -12.04 5.00 2.29
N SER A 55 -12.34 5.83 3.29
CA SER A 55 -11.33 6.47 4.16
C SER A 55 -10.55 5.44 4.99
N LEU A 56 -11.22 4.38 5.47
CA LEU A 56 -10.57 3.24 6.13
C LEU A 56 -9.62 2.49 5.18
N MET A 57 -10.06 2.25 3.93
CA MET A 57 -9.23 1.59 2.92
C MET A 57 -8.02 2.44 2.53
N ASP A 58 -8.18 3.76 2.39
CA ASP A 58 -7.09 4.70 2.11
C ASP A 58 -6.07 4.73 3.26
N SER A 59 -6.56 4.74 4.50
CA SER A 59 -5.70 4.71 5.69
C SER A 59 -4.90 3.40 5.76
N LEU A 60 -5.56 2.27 5.48
CA LEU A 60 -4.90 0.97 5.42
C LEU A 60 -3.83 0.91 4.32
N ASP A 61 -4.16 1.38 3.11
CA ASP A 61 -3.21 1.40 1.99
C ASP A 61 -1.99 2.28 2.29
N SER A 62 -2.20 3.45 2.91
CA SER A 62 -1.13 4.35 3.35
C SER A 62 -0.17 3.65 4.33
N VAL A 63 -0.70 2.92 5.31
CA VAL A 63 0.11 2.16 6.28
C VAL A 63 0.89 1.04 5.59
N LEU A 64 0.23 0.27 4.70
CA LEU A 64 0.88 -0.83 3.97
C LEU A 64 2.01 -0.32 3.07
N ASN A 65 1.80 0.82 2.40
CA ASN A 65 2.83 1.44 1.56
C ASN A 65 3.95 2.07 2.39
N HIS A 66 3.65 2.68 3.55
CA HIS A 66 4.68 3.14 4.49
C HIS A 66 5.55 1.98 5.01
N HIS A 67 4.94 0.86 5.40
CA HIS A 67 5.67 -0.31 5.84
C HIS A 67 6.55 -0.89 4.71
N ARG A 68 6.06 -0.86 3.46
CA ARG A 68 6.85 -1.27 2.29
C ARG A 68 8.07 -0.37 2.08
N LEU A 69 7.92 0.94 2.24
CA LEU A 69 9.04 1.89 2.15
C LEU A 69 10.08 1.63 3.24
N ILE A 70 9.66 1.47 4.49
CA ILE A 70 10.57 1.18 5.62
C ILE A 70 11.32 -0.13 5.38
N HIS A 71 10.63 -1.20 4.98
CA HIS A 71 11.29 -2.47 4.65
C HIS A 71 12.31 -2.29 3.51
N SER A 72 11.98 -1.54 2.45
CA SER A 72 12.92 -1.30 1.34
C SER A 72 14.16 -0.48 1.76
N LEU A 73 14.03 0.37 2.77
CA LEU A 73 15.14 1.16 3.32
C LEU A 73 16.03 0.32 4.24
N THR A 74 15.45 -0.58 5.03
CA THR A 74 16.18 -1.42 5.99
C THR A 74 16.75 -2.70 5.39
N SER A 75 16.25 -3.15 4.23
CA SER A 75 16.74 -4.35 3.53
C SER A 75 17.79 -4.06 2.45
N ARG A 76 18.34 -2.84 2.38
CA ARG A 76 19.51 -2.57 1.54
C ARG A 76 20.71 -3.36 2.08
N PRO A 77 21.32 -4.27 1.31
CA PRO A 77 22.54 -4.92 1.76
C PRO A 77 23.63 -3.87 1.94
N TYR A 78 24.28 -3.85 3.10
CA TYR A 78 25.46 -3.03 3.35
C TYR A 78 26.53 -3.37 2.30
N ARG A 79 26.67 -2.53 1.26
CA ARG A 79 27.80 -2.63 0.34
C ARG A 79 29.04 -2.19 1.11
N LYS A 80 29.86 -3.17 1.52
CA LYS A 80 31.20 -2.89 2.07
C LYS A 80 31.94 -1.97 1.08
N PRO A 81 32.50 -0.84 1.54
CA PRO A 81 33.37 -0.03 0.69
C PRO A 81 34.59 -0.87 0.31
N VAL A 82 34.84 -1.01 -1.00
CA VAL A 82 36.07 -1.61 -1.50
C VAL A 82 37.17 -0.57 -1.30
N ILE A 83 37.90 -0.68 -0.20
CA ILE A 83 39.12 0.11 0.01
C ILE A 83 40.17 -0.47 -0.95
N ARG A 84 40.38 0.21 -2.08
CA ARG A 84 41.47 -0.11 -2.99
C ARG A 84 42.77 0.36 -2.32
N ALA A 85 43.50 -0.58 -1.71
CA ALA A 85 44.81 -0.29 -1.13
C ALA A 85 45.71 0.31 -2.23
N GLY A 86 46.09 1.57 -2.03
CA GLY A 86 47.00 2.29 -2.90
C GLY A 86 48.35 1.59 -2.94
N SER A 87 48.86 1.41 -4.15
CA SER A 87 50.21 0.98 -4.46
C SER A 87 51.22 1.84 -3.70
N SER A 88 52.08 1.20 -2.91
CA SER A 88 53.22 1.83 -2.24
C SER A 88 54.07 2.59 -3.26
N LEU A 89 54.26 3.89 -3.04
CA LEU A 89 55.24 4.70 -3.77
C LEU A 89 56.63 4.07 -3.57
N ALA A 90 57.31 3.80 -4.69
CA ALA A 90 58.74 3.54 -4.70
C ALA A 90 59.46 4.81 -4.24
N VAL A 91 60.21 4.70 -3.15
CA VAL A 91 61.20 5.69 -2.74
C VAL A 91 62.51 5.28 -3.39
N SER A 92 63.02 6.13 -4.28
CA SER A 92 64.38 6.06 -4.83
C SER A 92 65.41 6.59 -3.83
#